data_AF-A0A0X1RV85-F1
#
_entry.id   AF-A0A0X1RV85-F1
#
_cell.length_a   1.000
_cell.length_b   1.000
_cell.length_c   1.000
_cell.angle_alpha   90.00
_cell.angle_beta   90.00
_cell.angle_gamma   90.00
#
_symmetry.space_group_name_H-M   'P 1'
#
loop_
_entity.id
_entity.type
_entity.pdbx_description
1 polymer ?
#
loop_
_entity_poly.entity_id
_entity_poly.type
_entity_poly.pdbx_seq_one_letter_code
_entity_poly.pdbx_strand_id
1 'polypeptide(L)'
;MISYDAIIKELQKQIAQAQQAASTAEKREAFSAMRALCDVALQTNEPSVQPSSFTAPSQPTQVVPTPPVPTQANKLHEPDANGDSLFDF
;
A
#
# COMPACT_ATOMS: atom_id res chain seq x y z
N MET A 1 -14.67 -23.11 16.85
CA MET A 1 -15.17 -22.65 15.54
C MET A 1 -16.42 -21.83 15.81
N ILE A 2 -16.50 -20.58 15.33
CA ILE A 2 -17.70 -19.75 15.49
C ILE A 2 -18.81 -20.36 14.62
N SER A 3 -20.05 -20.45 15.14
CA SER A 3 -21.17 -20.96 14.36
C SER A 3 -21.65 -19.93 13.32
N TYR A 4 -22.16 -20.40 12.18
CA TYR A 4 -22.73 -19.53 11.16
C TYR A 4 -23.88 -18.67 11.71
N ASP A 5 -24.70 -19.21 12.62
CA ASP A 5 -25.76 -18.44 13.30
C ASP A 5 -25.22 -17.23 14.09
N ALA A 6 -24.07 -17.40 14.77
CA ALA A 6 -23.44 -16.31 15.51
C ALA A 6 -22.90 -15.22 14.57
N ILE A 7 -22.30 -15.62 13.44
CA ILE A 7 -21.84 -14.69 12.39
C ILE A 7 -23.03 -13.91 11.82
N ILE A 8 -24.12 -14.59 11.47
CA ILE A 8 -25.33 -13.96 10.90
C ILE A 8 -25.91 -12.93 11.87
N LYS A 9 -25.98 -13.26 13.16
CA LYS A 9 -26.46 -12.34 14.20
C LYS A 9 -25.58 -11.09 14.32
N GLU A 10 -24.26 -11.25 14.28
CA GLU A 10 -23.35 -10.09 14.32
C GLU A 10 -23.44 -9.26 13.04
N LEU A 11 -23.63 -9.89 11.88
CA LEU A 11 -23.83 -9.19 10.60
C LEU A 11 -25.08 -8.30 10.63
N GLN A 12 -26.19 -8.79 11.20
CA GLN A 12 -27.42 -8.01 11.37
C GLN A 12 -27.19 -6.76 12.22
N LYS A 13 -26.40 -6.88 13.29
CA LYS A 13 -26.02 -5.73 14.12
C LYS A 13 -25.17 -4.72 13.34
N GLN A 14 -24.20 -5.19 12.56
CA GLN A 14 -23.39 -4.31 11.69
C GLN A 14 -24.25 -3.61 10.65
N ILE A 15 -25.28 -4.28 10.09
CA ILE A 15 -26.21 -3.68 9.12
C ILE A 15 -27.01 -2.56 9.78
N ALA A 16 -27.52 -2.78 10.99
CA ALA A 16 -28.22 -1.74 11.75
C ALA A 16 -27.31 -0.54 12.05
N GLN A 17 -26.04 -0.78 12.40
CA GLN A 17 -25.05 0.29 12.60
C GLN A 17 -24.77 1.07 11.32
N ALA A 18 -24.60 0.39 10.18
CA ALA A 18 -24.38 1.05 8.88
C ALA A 18 -25.58 1.90 8.44
N GLN A 19 -26.81 1.50 8.80
CA GLN A 19 -28.03 2.27 8.53
C GLN A 19 -28.12 3.53 9.39
N GLN A 20 -27.66 3.46 10.64
CA GLN A 20 -27.66 4.59 11.59
C GLN A 20 -26.45 5.51 11.45
N ALA A 21 -25.42 5.09 10.70
CA ALA A 21 -24.19 5.83 10.50
C ALA A 21 -24.45 7.20 9.83
N ALA A 22 -23.94 8.26 10.47
CA ALA A 22 -24.10 9.64 10.03
C ALA A 22 -23.12 9.99 8.89
N SER A 23 -21.97 9.32 8.85
CA SER A 23 -20.90 9.61 7.91
C SER A 23 -20.57 8.44 6.97
N THR A 24 -20.01 8.76 5.81
CA THR A 24 -19.50 7.76 4.87
C THR A 24 -18.36 6.94 5.47
N ALA A 25 -17.55 7.52 6.37
CA ALA A 25 -16.46 6.82 7.04
C ALA A 25 -16.97 5.69 7.93
N GLU A 26 -17.96 5.97 8.79
CA GLU A 26 -18.60 4.96 9.66
C GLU A 26 -19.27 3.85 8.86
N LYS A 27 -19.90 4.18 7.72
CA LYS A 27 -20.44 3.16 6.81
C LYS A 27 -19.34 2.24 6.30
N ARG A 28 -18.21 2.79 5.83
CA ARG A 28 -17.08 1.99 5.33
C ARG A 28 -16.48 1.11 6.41
N GLU A 29 -16.44 1.58 7.65
CA GLU A 29 -16.00 0.78 8.80
C GLU A 29 -16.94 -0.40 9.05
N ALA A 30 -18.26 -0.17 9.09
CA ALA A 30 -19.26 -1.22 9.24
C ALA A 30 -19.18 -2.26 8.10
N PHE A 31 -19.01 -1.82 6.84
CA PHE A 31 -18.79 -2.74 5.71
C PHE A 31 -17.49 -3.54 5.82
N SER A 32 -16.42 -2.93 6.34
CA SER A 32 -15.14 -3.62 6.56
C SER A 32 -15.27 -4.69 7.63
N ALA A 33 -16.01 -4.42 8.71
CA ALA A 33 -16.33 -5.40 9.74
C ALA A 33 -17.18 -6.57 9.20
N MET A 34 -18.20 -6.29 8.37
CA MET A 34 -18.99 -7.33 7.71
C MET A 34 -18.13 -8.24 6.85
N ARG A 35 -17.20 -7.66 6.07
CA ARG A 35 -16.28 -8.43 5.23
C ARG A 35 -15.41 -9.36 6.08
N ALA A 36 -14.82 -8.84 7.16
CA ALA A 36 -14.00 -9.64 8.06
C ALA A 36 -14.80 -10.79 8.71
N LEU A 37 -16.06 -10.56 9.09
CA LEU A 37 -16.95 -11.60 9.62
C LEU A 37 -17.21 -12.71 8.60
N CYS A 38 -17.45 -12.34 7.34
CA CYS A 38 -17.61 -13.31 6.25
C CYS A 38 -16.30 -14.09 5.99
N ASP A 39 -15.16 -13.41 5.98
CA ASP A 39 -13.86 -14.04 5.77
C ASP A 39 -13.57 -15.08 6.87
N VAL A 40 -13.87 -14.77 8.14
CA VAL A 40 -13.73 -15.72 9.27
C VAL A 40 -14.69 -16.91 9.14
N ALA A 41 -15.93 -16.67 8.69
CA ALA A 41 -16.91 -17.74 8.49
C ALA A 41 -16.53 -18.69 7.34
N LEU A 42 -15.90 -18.15 6.31
CA LEU A 42 -15.50 -18.87 5.09
C LEU A 42 -14.05 -19.33 5.09
N GLN A 43 -13.29 -19.09 6.17
CA GLN A 43 -11.94 -19.62 6.37
C GLN A 43 -11.99 -21.15 6.61
N THR A 44 -12.37 -21.89 5.58
CA THR A 44 -12.22 -23.33 5.47
C THR A 44 -10.82 -23.64 4.95
N ASN A 45 -9.82 -23.58 5.82
CA ASN A 45 -8.46 -24.15 5.68
C ASN A 45 -7.66 -23.92 4.37
N GLU A 46 -8.17 -23.14 3.42
CA GLU A 46 -7.46 -22.77 2.21
C GLU A 46 -6.55 -21.57 2.51
N PRO A 47 -5.27 -21.63 2.12
CA PRO A 47 -4.35 -20.53 2.32
C PRO A 47 -4.90 -19.31 1.55
N SER A 48 -5.42 -18.35 2.32
CA SER A 48 -5.87 -17.07 1.79
C SER A 48 -4.73 -16.45 1.00
N VAL A 49 -4.88 -16.41 -0.32
CA VAL A 49 -4.01 -15.66 -1.21
C VAL A 49 -4.15 -14.20 -0.78
N GLN A 50 -3.17 -13.71 -0.02
CA GLN A 50 -3.05 -12.31 0.32
C GLN A 50 -3.22 -11.47 -0.94
N PRO A 51 -3.88 -10.30 -0.88
CA PRO A 51 -3.87 -9.39 -2.00
C PRO A 51 -2.41 -9.02 -2.27
N SER A 52 -1.85 -9.59 -3.33
CA SER A 52 -0.53 -9.27 -3.84
C SER A 52 -0.49 -7.76 -4.01
N SER A 53 0.33 -7.11 -3.19
CA SER A 53 0.70 -5.72 -3.36
C SER A 53 1.13 -5.56 -4.82
N PHE A 54 0.44 -4.67 -5.53
CA PHE A 54 0.84 -4.24 -6.86
C PHE A 54 2.28 -3.71 -6.79
N THR A 55 3.24 -4.55 -7.11
CA THR A 55 4.59 -4.12 -7.47
C THR A 55 4.49 -3.60 -8.89
N ALA A 56 4.36 -2.28 -9.03
CA ALA A 56 4.50 -1.63 -10.32
C ALA A 56 5.90 -1.99 -10.87
N PRO A 57 6.02 -2.53 -12.09
CA PRO A 57 7.32 -2.81 -12.67
C PRO A 57 8.06 -1.48 -12.90
N SER A 58 9.18 -1.30 -12.19
CA SER A 58 10.14 -0.25 -12.45
C SER A 58 10.65 -0.41 -13.88
N GLN A 59 10.42 0.58 -14.75
CA GLN A 59 10.96 0.59 -16.10
C GLN A 59 12.50 0.63 -16.03
N PRO A 60 13.22 -0.29 -16.70
CA PRO A 60 14.66 -0.17 -16.84
C PRO A 60 14.99 0.95 -17.85
N THR A 61 15.78 1.91 -17.37
CA THR A 61 16.38 3.02 -18.10
C THR A 61 17.12 2.52 -19.34
N GLN A 62 16.81 3.05 -20.53
CA GLN A 62 17.59 2.80 -21.73
C GLN A 62 18.99 3.43 -21.59
N VAL A 63 20.01 2.58 -21.51
CA VAL A 63 21.41 2.96 -21.65
C VAL A 63 21.73 3.17 -23.13
N VAL A 64 22.02 4.42 -23.51
CA VAL A 64 22.63 4.76 -24.81
C VAL A 64 24.15 4.81 -24.61
N PRO A 65 24.96 4.03 -25.36
CA PRO A 65 26.41 4.09 -25.24
C PRO A 65 26.95 5.27 -26.06
N THR A 66 27.62 6.22 -25.41
CA THR A 66 28.37 7.30 -26.07
C THR A 66 29.89 7.06 -25.97
N PRO A 67 30.67 7.34 -27.03
CA PRO A 67 32.10 7.00 -27.14
C PRO A 67 33.02 7.93 -26.31
N PRO A 68 34.26 7.49 -25.98
CA PRO A 68 35.14 8.20 -25.05
C PRO A 68 35.97 9.26 -25.78
N VAL A 69 35.91 10.51 -25.33
CA VAL A 69 36.77 11.63 -25.80
C VAL A 69 37.11 12.52 -24.58
N PRO A 70 38.34 13.06 -24.48
CA PRO A 70 39.03 13.22 -23.20
C PRO A 70 38.76 14.55 -22.50
N THR A 71 38.95 14.49 -21.18
CA THR A 71 39.05 15.56 -20.18
C THR A 71 39.31 16.98 -20.71
N GLN A 72 38.29 17.83 -20.66
CA GLN A 72 38.44 19.25 -20.30
C GLN A 72 37.29 19.64 -19.37
N ALA A 73 37.64 19.81 -18.09
CA ALA A 73 36.73 20.25 -17.05
C ALA A 73 36.31 21.69 -17.32
N ASN A 74 35.05 21.90 -17.68
CA ASN A 74 34.40 23.20 -17.58
C ASN A 74 33.35 23.11 -16.47
N LYS A 75 33.61 23.83 -15.38
CA LYS A 75 32.93 23.74 -14.09
C LYS A 75 31.43 24.01 -14.22
N LEU A 76 30.61 23.08 -13.72
CA LEU A 76 29.19 23.33 -13.47
C LEU A 76 29.07 24.27 -12.27
N HIS A 77 28.43 25.42 -12.48
CA HIS A 77 28.23 26.47 -11.49
C HIS A 77 26.78 26.33 -10.97
N GLU A 78 26.61 25.83 -9.76
CA GLU A 78 25.36 25.95 -9.01
C GLU A 78 25.51 27.11 -8.00
N PRO A 79 24.48 27.98 -7.87
CA PRO A 79 24.60 29.22 -7.13
C PRO A 79 24.67 28.96 -5.61
N ASP A 80 25.90 29.00 -5.12
CA ASP A 80 26.27 29.34 -3.73
C ASP A 80 25.88 28.35 -2.61
N ALA A 81 26.44 27.12 -2.65
CA ALA A 81 26.98 26.40 -1.47
C ALA A 81 27.41 24.93 -1.78
N ASN A 82 28.52 24.73 -2.49
CA ASN A 82 29.33 23.51 -2.33
C ASN A 82 30.42 23.79 -1.29
N GLY A 83 29.99 23.91 -0.02
CA GLY A 83 30.86 23.96 1.15
C GLY A 83 31.06 22.55 1.68
N ASP A 84 32.27 22.02 1.44
CA ASP A 84 32.95 20.90 2.08
C ASP A 84 32.04 19.86 2.77
N SER A 85 31.68 18.80 2.06
CA SER A 85 30.98 17.68 2.67
C SER A 85 31.93 16.96 3.62
N LEU A 86 31.61 17.14 4.91
CA LEU A 86 32.24 16.67 6.14
C LEU A 86 32.29 15.12 6.28
N PHE A 87 32.82 14.43 5.28
CA PHE A 87 33.14 13.00 5.36
C PHE A 87 34.65 12.79 5.31
N ASP A 88 35.24 12.92 6.49
CA ASP A 88 36.60 12.48 6.84
C ASP A 88 36.58 10.94 6.92
N PHE A 89 37.39 10.27 6.08
CA PHE A 89 37.73 8.84 6.20
C PHE A 89 39.16 8.73 6.73
#